data_AF-A0A914PVX9-F1
#
_entry.id   AF-A0A914PVX9-F1
#
_cell.length_a   1.000
_cell.length_b   1.000
_cell.length_c   1.000
_cell.angle_alpha   90.00
_cell.angle_beta   90.00
_cell.angle_gamma   90.00
#
_symmetry.space_group_name_H-M   'P 1'
#
loop_
_entity.id
_entity.type
_entity.pdbx_description
1 polymer ?
#
loop_
_entity_poly.entity_id
_entity_poly.type
_entity_poly.pdbx_seq_one_letter_code
_entity_poly.pdbx_strand_id
1 'polypeptide(L)'
;MQILKWLILIAFLDSANCFATTEAFAAVLDIFHDTRFHDTQMATALCITQYRFLQRNIGLTAREPALYESCPYSDWFLSVSEYATAQKVKLEFMYYVNRPDIVEALKSNPITHFDAESFISGSNHNLIQSRQTVFKSIKRLADIENDIGSIRQLIGQSIHTIQDFYSHTNWVEMGYKMINSRVGEDSYLGLPVNQPHIDACRACTKNEMSSGEQAEFNRIKSSIYNNLLLGLLDFSFDNVYVCRNNIIVNNFLTSGYYSSEASVAPKPKGKCSHGGGTDSTDATCAPGGISKDADTFIFAPHYYLHSIAANLSVQATIRYFEDLRLSIGDEKLFGLIIGMSKYTSLAFVVDTTSSMQTSITATRLYVKSLLDNTPDDAMIFVTLFSDSGFSNIRQFNDKPEVMAYLFSFTPSGSDNNPGIVYNAILATAKLVPPETNIFIFTERGYVFAISELKTMNNVFFKLFVTLIQH
;
A
#
# COMPACT_ATOMS: atom_id res chain seq x y z
N MET A 1 -17.65 -8.61 4.26
CA MET A 1 -17.50 -8.34 5.72
C MET A 1 -16.57 -7.14 6.01
N GLN A 2 -15.43 -6.97 5.33
CA GLN A 2 -14.66 -5.70 5.34
C GLN A 2 -15.46 -4.50 4.81
N ILE A 3 -16.32 -4.71 3.80
CA ILE A 3 -17.26 -3.70 3.32
C ILE A 3 -18.23 -3.26 4.44
N LEU A 4 -18.61 -4.15 5.35
CA LEU A 4 -19.47 -3.81 6.50
C LEU A 4 -18.70 -2.98 7.54
N LYS A 5 -17.41 -3.30 7.80
CA LYS A 5 -16.51 -2.45 8.62
C LYS A 5 -16.41 -1.02 8.05
N TRP A 6 -16.20 -0.88 6.75
CA TRP A 6 -16.09 0.43 6.09
C TRP A 6 -17.42 1.18 5.97
N LEU A 7 -18.52 0.49 5.66
CA LEU A 7 -19.86 1.10 5.60
C LEU A 7 -20.35 1.55 6.98
N ILE A 8 -20.03 0.81 8.04
CA ILE A 8 -20.34 1.21 9.42
C ILE A 8 -19.46 2.39 9.85
N LEU A 9 -18.16 2.40 9.51
CA LEU A 9 -17.27 3.52 9.81
C LEU A 9 -17.69 4.81 9.07
N ILE A 10 -18.10 4.71 7.81
CA ILE A 10 -18.58 5.83 6.98
C ILE A 10 -19.95 6.33 7.46
N ALA A 11 -20.87 5.44 7.87
CA ALA A 11 -22.18 5.83 8.41
C ALA A 11 -22.09 6.52 9.80
N PHE A 12 -21.04 6.23 10.58
CA PHE A 12 -20.82 6.84 11.90
C PHE A 12 -20.12 8.21 11.86
N LEU A 13 -19.34 8.51 10.82
CA LEU A 13 -18.72 9.83 10.68
C LEU A 13 -19.72 10.94 10.28
N ASP A 14 -20.93 10.57 9.88
CA ASP A 14 -21.96 11.49 9.38
C ASP A 14 -23.18 11.66 10.31
N SER A 15 -23.23 10.93 11.43
CA SER A 15 -24.37 11.00 12.37
C SER A 15 -23.94 11.44 13.76
N ALA A 16 -24.02 12.75 13.99
CA ALA A 16 -24.16 13.28 15.33
C ALA A 16 -25.50 12.79 15.91
N ASN A 17 -25.41 11.86 16.86
CA ASN A 17 -26.39 11.45 17.88
C ASN A 17 -27.11 10.09 17.72
N CYS A 18 -27.12 9.40 18.88
CA CYS A 18 -28.08 8.40 19.38
C CYS A 18 -27.79 6.89 19.17
N PHE A 19 -27.03 6.36 20.15
CA PHE A 19 -27.21 5.08 20.86
C PHE A 19 -28.05 3.98 20.18
N ALA A 20 -27.37 3.09 19.46
CA ALA A 20 -27.68 1.66 19.47
C ALA A 20 -26.82 1.00 20.56
N THR A 21 -27.36 -0.02 21.23
CA THR A 21 -26.85 -0.60 22.48
C THR A 21 -25.38 -1.00 22.39
N THR A 22 -24.61 -0.52 23.37
CA THR A 22 -23.16 -0.70 23.52
C THR A 22 -22.72 -2.16 23.58
N GLU A 23 -23.58 -3.10 23.94
CA GLU A 23 -23.23 -4.52 24.10
C GLU A 23 -23.22 -5.31 22.78
N ALA A 24 -24.10 -4.98 21.83
CA ALA A 24 -24.12 -5.60 20.50
C ALA A 24 -22.98 -5.08 19.63
N PHE A 25 -22.75 -3.76 19.71
CA PHE A 25 -21.64 -3.09 19.04
C PHE A 25 -20.29 -3.50 19.64
N ALA A 26 -20.19 -3.65 20.97
CA ALA A 26 -18.99 -4.21 21.61
C ALA A 26 -18.78 -5.68 21.25
N ALA A 27 -19.82 -6.51 21.09
CA ALA A 27 -19.62 -7.89 20.64
C ALA A 27 -19.12 -7.98 19.18
N VAL A 28 -19.67 -7.16 18.29
CA VAL A 28 -19.19 -7.08 16.88
C VAL A 28 -17.79 -6.45 16.82
N LEU A 29 -17.51 -5.41 17.60
CA LEU A 29 -16.19 -4.80 17.69
C LEU A 29 -15.16 -5.68 18.42
N ASP A 30 -15.51 -6.42 19.47
CA ASP A 30 -14.62 -7.38 20.16
C ASP A 30 -14.26 -8.55 19.23
N ILE A 31 -15.21 -9.03 18.42
CA ILE A 31 -14.93 -10.01 17.34
C ILE A 31 -13.93 -9.46 16.31
N PHE A 32 -13.73 -8.14 16.24
CA PHE A 32 -12.93 -7.47 15.22
C PHE A 32 -11.76 -6.64 15.76
N HIS A 33 -11.59 -6.54 17.08
CA HIS A 33 -10.60 -5.68 17.72
C HIS A 33 -9.22 -6.32 17.83
N ASP A 34 -9.12 -7.64 17.67
CA ASP A 34 -7.86 -8.43 17.80
C ASP A 34 -7.52 -9.25 16.53
N THR A 35 -8.35 -9.13 15.49
CA THR A 35 -8.23 -9.91 14.24
C THR A 35 -7.09 -9.38 13.36
N ARG A 36 -6.11 -10.23 13.05
CA ARG A 36 -4.94 -9.88 12.22
C ARG A 36 -5.27 -10.01 10.73
N PHE A 37 -6.13 -9.13 10.22
CA PHE A 37 -6.50 -9.05 8.79
C PHE A 37 -5.38 -8.43 7.92
N HIS A 38 -5.51 -8.50 6.59
CA HIS A 38 -4.53 -8.02 5.62
C HIS A 38 -4.01 -6.60 5.89
N ASP A 39 -4.89 -5.67 6.26
CA ASP A 39 -4.56 -4.29 6.61
C ASP A 39 -3.69 -4.19 7.88
N THR A 40 -4.02 -4.92 8.93
CA THR A 40 -3.23 -4.93 10.18
C THR A 40 -1.87 -5.60 9.98
N GLN A 41 -1.82 -6.68 9.19
CA GLN A 41 -0.57 -7.35 8.81
C GLN A 41 0.31 -6.39 8.00
N MET A 42 -0.28 -5.68 7.02
CA MET A 42 0.42 -4.69 6.22
C MET A 42 0.90 -3.50 7.05
N ALA A 43 0.05 -2.95 7.92
CA ALA A 43 0.41 -1.86 8.81
C ALA A 43 1.60 -2.22 9.71
N THR A 44 1.61 -3.45 10.26
CA THR A 44 2.70 -3.96 11.10
C THR A 44 3.99 -4.10 10.28
N ALA A 45 3.91 -4.72 9.09
CA ALA A 45 5.07 -4.92 8.23
C ALA A 45 5.68 -3.60 7.74
N LEU A 46 4.84 -2.66 7.31
CA LEU A 46 5.27 -1.33 6.84
C LEU A 46 5.95 -0.55 7.97
N CYS A 47 5.39 -0.59 9.17
CA CYS A 47 5.95 0.05 10.35
C CYS A 47 7.35 -0.44 10.70
N ILE A 48 7.56 -1.76 10.71
CA ILE A 48 8.89 -2.35 10.93
C ILE A 48 9.84 -1.96 9.77
N THR A 49 9.36 -1.96 8.53
CA THR A 49 10.13 -1.56 7.35
C THR A 49 10.59 -0.10 7.45
N GLN A 50 9.69 0.79 7.86
CA GLN A 50 9.93 2.21 8.08
C GLN A 50 10.93 2.45 9.21
N TYR A 51 10.75 1.78 10.36
CA TYR A 51 11.73 1.81 11.45
C TYR A 51 13.13 1.42 10.97
N ARG A 52 13.25 0.28 10.27
CA ARG A 52 14.55 -0.20 9.76
C ARG A 52 15.16 0.74 8.74
N PHE A 53 14.33 1.39 7.92
CA PHE A 53 14.78 2.44 7.01
C PHE A 53 15.39 3.63 7.76
N LEU A 54 14.72 4.12 8.81
CA LEU A 54 15.22 5.23 9.63
C LEU A 54 16.48 4.84 10.42
N GLN A 55 16.52 3.64 11.00
CA GLN A 55 17.71 3.12 11.67
C GLN A 55 18.93 3.12 10.74
N ARG A 56 18.76 2.68 9.50
CA ARG A 56 19.84 2.62 8.50
C ARG A 56 20.28 3.99 8.00
N ASN A 57 19.33 4.86 7.68
CA ASN A 57 19.61 6.10 6.94
C ASN A 57 19.86 7.32 7.84
N ILE A 58 19.31 7.34 9.06
CA ILE A 58 19.46 8.46 10.00
C ILE A 58 19.95 8.03 11.38
N GLY A 59 20.29 6.76 11.57
CA GLY A 59 20.88 6.25 12.82
C GLY A 59 19.90 6.23 14.00
N LEU A 60 18.60 6.05 13.76
CA LEU A 60 17.59 5.95 14.82
C LEU A 60 17.97 4.84 15.83
N THR A 61 18.07 5.20 17.11
CA THR A 61 18.49 4.30 18.20
C THR A 61 17.34 3.74 19.03
N ALA A 62 16.09 4.12 18.70
CA ALA A 62 14.91 3.57 19.35
C ALA A 62 14.84 2.04 19.19
N ARG A 63 14.09 1.36 20.05
CA ARG A 63 13.88 -0.10 19.95
C ARG A 63 13.01 -0.43 18.72
N GLU A 64 13.35 -1.49 17.99
CA GLU A 64 12.50 -2.03 16.93
C GLU A 64 11.15 -2.49 17.51
N PRO A 65 10.01 -2.05 16.96
CA PRO A 65 8.70 -2.48 17.42
C PRO A 65 8.55 -4.00 17.37
N ALA A 66 7.92 -4.58 18.39
CA ALA A 66 7.49 -5.97 18.31
C ALA A 66 6.34 -6.11 17.28
N LEU A 67 6.12 -7.34 16.79
CA LEU A 67 5.00 -7.62 15.91
C LEU A 67 3.68 -7.27 16.60
N TYR A 68 2.82 -6.54 15.88
CA TYR A 68 1.51 -6.06 16.32
C TYR A 68 1.55 -5.07 17.50
N GLU A 69 2.73 -4.52 17.82
CA GLU A 69 2.84 -3.36 18.70
C GLU A 69 2.41 -2.09 17.96
N SER A 70 1.81 -1.14 18.67
CA SER A 70 1.51 0.18 18.13
C SER A 70 2.79 0.85 17.63
N CYS A 71 2.78 1.34 16.40
CA CYS A 71 3.92 2.02 15.82
C CYS A 71 4.26 3.31 16.57
N PRO A 72 5.45 3.43 17.18
CA PRO A 72 5.84 4.60 17.96
C PRO A 72 6.33 5.73 17.05
N TYR A 73 5.53 6.10 16.04
CA TYR A 73 5.89 7.14 15.07
C TYR A 73 6.18 8.49 15.74
N SER A 74 5.53 8.78 16.87
CA SER A 74 5.81 9.98 17.68
C SER A 74 7.25 10.07 18.15
N ASP A 75 7.91 8.92 18.32
CA ASP A 75 9.25 8.83 18.87
C ASP A 75 10.31 8.86 17.76
N TRP A 76 9.88 8.70 16.50
CA TRP A 76 10.76 8.62 15.33
C TRP A 76 10.85 9.95 14.58
N PHE A 77 9.76 10.71 14.53
CA PHE A 77 9.68 11.92 13.71
C PHE A 77 9.84 13.18 14.54
N LEU A 78 10.72 14.07 14.07
CA LEU A 78 10.92 15.39 14.67
C LEU A 78 9.93 16.43 14.12
N SER A 79 9.26 16.14 12.99
CA SER A 79 8.29 17.02 12.37
C SER A 79 6.90 16.40 12.21
N VAL A 80 5.87 17.24 12.37
CA VAL A 80 4.46 16.86 12.15
C VAL A 80 4.21 16.44 10.69
N SER A 81 4.93 17.03 9.74
CA SER A 81 4.84 16.69 8.31
C SER A 81 5.31 15.27 8.02
N GLU A 82 6.47 14.85 8.55
CA GLU A 82 6.99 13.49 8.33
C GLU A 82 6.04 12.43 8.92
N TYR A 83 5.51 12.70 10.11
CA TYR A 83 4.48 11.88 10.72
C TYR A 83 3.23 11.78 9.82
N ALA A 84 2.73 12.91 9.30
CA ALA A 84 1.56 12.93 8.43
C ALA A 84 1.77 12.16 7.13
N THR A 85 2.93 12.30 6.48
CA THR A 85 3.28 11.54 5.27
C THR A 85 3.32 10.04 5.56
N ALA A 86 3.98 9.61 6.64
CA ALA A 86 4.06 8.21 7.04
C ALA A 86 2.66 7.61 7.28
N GLN A 87 1.77 8.34 7.96
CA GLN A 87 0.39 7.91 8.18
C GLN A 87 -0.41 7.82 6.87
N LYS A 88 -0.27 8.80 5.98
CA LYS A 88 -0.94 8.79 4.68
C LYS A 88 -0.56 7.56 3.87
N VAL A 89 0.73 7.27 3.76
CA VAL A 89 1.24 6.10 3.02
C VAL A 89 0.82 4.78 3.68
N LYS A 90 0.78 4.73 5.02
CA LYS A 90 0.23 3.58 5.73
C LYS A 90 -1.23 3.32 5.35
N LEU A 91 -2.08 4.36 5.36
CA LEU A 91 -3.48 4.24 4.97
C LEU A 91 -3.66 3.83 3.50
N GLU A 92 -2.84 4.36 2.60
CA GLU A 92 -2.83 3.96 1.19
C GLU A 92 -2.52 2.48 1.02
N PHE A 93 -1.47 1.97 1.69
CA PHE A 93 -1.13 0.56 1.63
C PHE A 93 -2.18 -0.35 2.27
N MET A 94 -2.77 0.05 3.39
CA MET A 94 -3.90 -0.66 4.00
C MET A 94 -5.11 -0.71 3.06
N TYR A 95 -5.34 0.34 2.27
CA TYR A 95 -6.37 0.33 1.23
C TYR A 95 -6.01 -0.61 0.07
N TYR A 96 -4.79 -0.51 -0.46
CA TYR A 96 -4.38 -1.31 -1.62
C TYR A 96 -4.27 -2.81 -1.33
N VAL A 97 -3.86 -3.20 -0.12
CA VAL A 97 -3.80 -4.61 0.29
C VAL A 97 -5.20 -5.22 0.45
N ASN A 98 -6.23 -4.44 0.79
CA ASN A 98 -7.61 -4.94 0.85
C ASN A 98 -8.33 -4.89 -0.49
N ARG A 99 -7.74 -4.24 -1.51
CA ARG A 99 -8.41 -3.99 -2.78
C ARG A 99 -8.83 -5.27 -3.52
N PRO A 100 -8.02 -6.37 -3.53
CA PRO A 100 -8.44 -7.61 -4.17
C PRO A 100 -9.73 -8.20 -3.60
N ASP A 101 -9.97 -8.10 -2.29
CA ASP A 101 -11.20 -8.59 -1.63
C ASP A 101 -12.48 -7.78 -1.97
N ILE A 102 -12.31 -6.55 -2.47
CA ILE A 102 -13.40 -5.58 -2.61
C ILE A 102 -13.77 -5.37 -4.08
N VAL A 103 -12.77 -5.38 -4.97
CA VAL A 103 -12.99 -5.11 -6.39
C VAL A 103 -13.53 -6.36 -7.08
N GLU A 104 -14.73 -6.28 -7.65
CA GLU A 104 -15.44 -7.40 -8.28
C GLU A 104 -14.58 -8.20 -9.27
N ALA A 105 -13.79 -7.52 -10.09
CA ALA A 105 -12.91 -8.15 -11.07
C ALA A 105 -11.73 -8.93 -10.46
N LEU A 106 -11.42 -8.71 -9.19
CA LEU A 106 -10.30 -9.33 -8.47
C LEU A 106 -10.81 -10.36 -7.45
N LYS A 107 -11.86 -10.02 -6.69
CA LYS A 107 -12.41 -10.84 -5.60
C LYS A 107 -12.77 -12.28 -6.00
N SER A 108 -13.15 -12.47 -7.26
CA SER A 108 -13.57 -13.77 -7.80
C SER A 108 -12.48 -14.40 -8.68
N ASN A 109 -11.23 -13.95 -8.56
CA ASN A 109 -10.12 -14.41 -9.36
C ASN A 109 -9.09 -15.19 -8.50
N PRO A 110 -8.98 -16.52 -8.66
CA PRO A 110 -8.07 -17.33 -7.85
C PRO A 110 -6.60 -16.93 -8.00
N ILE A 111 -6.24 -16.26 -9.10
CA ILE A 111 -4.89 -15.75 -9.34
C ILE A 111 -4.53 -14.66 -8.31
N THR A 112 -5.47 -13.87 -7.79
CA THR A 112 -5.17 -12.87 -6.76
C THR A 112 -5.18 -13.40 -5.34
N HIS A 113 -5.66 -14.63 -5.13
CA HIS A 113 -5.94 -15.17 -3.79
C HIS A 113 -5.22 -16.50 -3.42
N PHE A 114 -4.32 -17.02 -4.26
CA PHE A 114 -3.72 -18.36 -4.05
C PHE A 114 -4.75 -19.47 -3.86
N ASP A 115 -5.90 -19.32 -4.49
CA ASP A 115 -7.01 -20.26 -4.40
C ASP A 115 -7.03 -21.23 -5.59
N ALA A 116 -7.92 -22.21 -5.49
CA ALA A 116 -8.23 -23.20 -6.50
C ALA A 116 -7.02 -24.00 -7.06
N GLU A 117 -5.95 -24.14 -6.26
CA GLU A 117 -4.68 -24.75 -6.66
C GLU A 117 -4.02 -24.02 -7.86
N SER A 118 -4.40 -22.77 -8.12
CA SER A 118 -3.92 -21.91 -9.22
C SER A 118 -2.57 -21.26 -8.89
N PHE A 119 -1.56 -22.08 -8.55
CA PHE A 119 -0.35 -21.56 -7.90
C PHE A 119 0.71 -21.14 -8.93
N ILE A 120 1.28 -22.11 -9.65
CA ILE A 120 2.50 -21.90 -10.45
C ILE A 120 2.24 -20.99 -11.65
N SER A 121 1.24 -21.32 -12.47
CA SER A 121 0.85 -20.53 -13.65
C SER A 121 -0.17 -19.43 -13.32
N GLY A 122 -0.65 -19.38 -12.08
CA GLY A 122 -1.62 -18.40 -11.59
C GLY A 122 -0.97 -17.40 -10.64
N SER A 123 -1.29 -17.48 -9.35
CA SER A 123 -0.91 -16.46 -8.35
C SER A 123 0.58 -16.18 -8.28
N ASN A 124 1.41 -17.23 -8.27
CA ASN A 124 2.85 -17.07 -8.19
C ASN A 124 3.44 -16.45 -9.47
N HIS A 125 2.91 -16.82 -10.64
CA HIS A 125 3.28 -16.17 -11.90
C HIS A 125 2.90 -14.68 -11.91
N ASN A 126 1.68 -14.36 -11.46
CA ASN A 126 1.19 -12.99 -11.36
C ASN A 126 2.04 -12.14 -10.39
N LEU A 127 2.51 -12.72 -9.29
CA LEU A 127 3.46 -12.05 -8.38
C LEU A 127 4.78 -11.73 -9.06
N ILE A 128 5.38 -12.70 -9.78
CA ILE A 128 6.63 -12.50 -10.52
C ILE A 128 6.45 -11.40 -11.58
N GLN A 129 5.34 -11.40 -12.31
CA GLN A 129 5.02 -10.37 -13.31
C GLN A 129 4.79 -8.99 -12.69
N SER A 130 4.06 -8.92 -11.57
CA SER A 130 3.84 -7.69 -10.82
C SER A 130 5.15 -7.10 -10.32
N ARG A 131 6.04 -7.93 -9.75
CA ARG A 131 7.39 -7.53 -9.34
C ARG A 131 8.19 -6.95 -10.50
N GLN A 132 8.20 -7.62 -11.66
CA GLN A 132 8.85 -7.09 -12.87
C GLN A 132 8.24 -5.75 -13.33
N THR A 133 6.92 -5.61 -13.21
CA THR A 133 6.21 -4.39 -13.59
C THR A 133 6.57 -3.24 -12.67
N VAL A 134 6.59 -3.46 -11.35
CA VAL A 134 7.06 -2.50 -10.35
C VAL A 134 8.47 -2.01 -10.71
N PHE A 135 9.41 -2.91 -11.00
CA PHE A 135 10.77 -2.51 -11.38
C PHE A 135 10.84 -1.73 -12.70
N LYS A 136 10.04 -2.10 -13.69
CA LYS A 136 9.96 -1.35 -14.95
C LYS A 136 9.38 0.04 -14.73
N SER A 137 8.34 0.18 -13.92
CA SER A 137 7.73 1.46 -13.57
C SER A 137 8.72 2.35 -12.83
N ILE A 138 9.41 1.80 -11.84
CA ILE A 138 10.48 2.50 -11.10
C ILE A 138 11.57 3.06 -12.04
N LYS A 139 12.03 2.27 -13.01
CA LYS A 139 13.07 2.73 -13.96
C LYS A 139 12.59 3.81 -14.94
N ARG A 140 11.29 3.99 -15.09
CA ARG A 140 10.67 4.92 -16.05
C ARG A 140 10.08 6.16 -15.39
N LEU A 141 10.25 6.31 -14.08
CA LEU A 141 9.70 7.41 -13.30
C LEU A 141 10.03 8.75 -13.95
N ALA A 142 8.98 9.41 -14.45
CA ALA A 142 9.05 10.73 -15.08
C ALA A 142 8.16 11.75 -14.34
N ASP A 143 7.08 11.27 -13.70
CA ASP A 143 6.23 12.05 -12.78
C ASP A 143 6.15 11.31 -11.45
N ILE A 144 6.79 11.91 -10.45
CA ILE A 144 7.00 11.30 -9.14
C ILE A 144 5.69 11.01 -8.39
N GLU A 145 4.64 11.83 -8.52
CA GLU A 145 3.44 11.65 -7.70
C GLU A 145 2.54 10.54 -8.25
N ASN A 146 2.18 10.64 -9.53
CA ASN A 146 1.25 9.73 -10.18
C ASN A 146 1.85 8.32 -10.34
N ASP A 147 3.15 8.25 -10.62
CA ASP A 147 3.82 6.98 -10.83
C ASP A 147 4.04 6.22 -9.52
N ILE A 148 4.34 6.91 -8.41
CA ILE A 148 4.54 6.27 -7.09
C ILE A 148 3.22 5.71 -6.53
N GLY A 149 2.11 6.43 -6.66
CA GLY A 149 0.80 5.91 -6.24
C GLY A 149 0.45 4.60 -6.95
N SER A 150 0.70 4.54 -8.27
CA SER A 150 0.50 3.33 -9.07
C SER A 150 1.44 2.18 -8.65
N ILE A 151 2.69 2.49 -8.31
CA ILE A 151 3.65 1.51 -7.76
C ILE A 151 3.17 0.97 -6.41
N ARG A 152 2.72 1.83 -5.49
CA ARG A 152 2.18 1.41 -4.19
C ARG A 152 0.96 0.51 -4.35
N GLN A 153 0.10 0.81 -5.31
CA GLN A 153 -1.06 -0.03 -5.61
C GLN A 153 -0.64 -1.44 -6.06
N LEU A 154 0.31 -1.56 -7.00
CA LEU A 154 0.82 -2.86 -7.45
C LEU A 154 1.50 -3.63 -6.32
N ILE A 155 2.27 -2.94 -5.48
CA ILE A 155 2.90 -3.52 -4.29
C ILE A 155 1.83 -4.03 -3.31
N GLY A 156 0.83 -3.22 -2.98
CA GLY A 156 -0.24 -3.61 -2.06
C GLY A 156 -1.02 -4.82 -2.54
N GLN A 157 -1.35 -4.89 -3.84
CA GLN A 157 -2.00 -6.06 -4.43
C GLN A 157 -1.10 -7.30 -4.43
N SER A 158 0.20 -7.14 -4.70
CA SER A 158 1.15 -8.26 -4.62
C SER A 158 1.27 -8.77 -3.18
N ILE A 159 1.31 -7.86 -2.20
CA ILE A 159 1.37 -8.22 -0.79
C ILE A 159 0.10 -8.96 -0.37
N HIS A 160 -1.09 -8.53 -0.81
CA HIS A 160 -2.33 -9.25 -0.54
C HIS A 160 -2.20 -10.73 -0.94
N THR A 161 -1.85 -10.98 -2.21
CA THR A 161 -1.66 -12.36 -2.71
C THR A 161 -0.56 -13.11 -1.92
N ILE A 162 0.52 -12.45 -1.49
CA ILE A 162 1.52 -13.07 -0.60
C ILE A 162 0.95 -13.46 0.76
N GLN A 163 0.04 -12.64 1.33
CA GLN A 163 -0.59 -12.92 2.62
C GLN A 163 -1.56 -14.11 2.50
N ASP A 164 -2.33 -14.19 1.41
CA ASP A 164 -3.27 -15.28 1.12
C ASP A 164 -2.56 -16.63 0.99
N PHE A 165 -1.31 -16.65 0.50
CA PHE A 165 -0.52 -17.88 0.47
C PHE A 165 -0.47 -18.56 1.86
N TYR A 166 -0.39 -17.81 2.94
CA TYR A 166 -0.31 -18.40 4.28
C TYR A 166 -1.67 -18.71 4.88
N SER A 167 -2.73 -18.02 4.50
CA SER A 167 -4.08 -18.26 5.03
C SER A 167 -4.89 -19.28 4.23
N HIS A 168 -4.73 -19.33 2.90
CA HIS A 168 -5.55 -20.15 2.01
C HIS A 168 -4.88 -21.47 1.59
N THR A 169 -3.57 -21.65 1.82
CA THR A 169 -2.85 -22.90 1.49
C THR A 169 -2.55 -23.76 2.72
N ASN A 170 -2.14 -25.00 2.48
CA ASN A 170 -1.75 -25.95 3.53
C ASN A 170 -0.34 -25.73 4.12
N TRP A 171 0.32 -24.59 3.87
CA TRP A 171 1.69 -24.33 4.32
C TRP A 171 1.87 -24.48 5.83
N VAL A 172 0.96 -23.91 6.62
CA VAL A 172 1.05 -23.92 8.09
C VAL A 172 0.68 -25.30 8.66
N GLU A 173 -0.25 -25.99 8.01
CA GLU A 173 -0.75 -27.32 8.35
C GLU A 173 0.30 -28.40 8.14
N MET A 174 1.17 -28.24 7.12
CA MET A 174 2.36 -29.06 6.93
C MET A 174 3.43 -28.84 8.01
N GLY A 175 3.22 -27.90 8.93
CA GLY A 175 4.11 -27.64 10.06
C GLY A 175 5.22 -26.64 9.76
N TYR A 176 5.25 -26.02 8.57
CA TYR A 176 6.24 -24.99 8.27
C TYR A 176 6.06 -23.77 9.19
N LYS A 177 7.17 -23.35 9.82
CA LYS A 177 7.23 -22.20 10.74
C LYS A 177 8.04 -21.03 10.19
N MET A 178 8.43 -21.10 8.92
CA MET A 178 9.17 -20.05 8.22
C MET A 178 8.46 -19.68 6.93
N ILE A 179 8.74 -18.48 6.44
CA ILE A 179 8.24 -18.01 5.15
C ILE A 179 8.75 -18.87 4.01
N ASN A 180 7.92 -19.06 2.98
CA ASN A 180 8.38 -19.65 1.73
C ASN A 180 9.07 -18.56 0.89
N SER A 181 10.40 -18.56 0.89
CA SER A 181 11.20 -17.55 0.16
C SER A 181 11.09 -17.65 -1.36
N ARG A 182 10.34 -18.63 -1.89
CA ARG A 182 10.12 -18.84 -3.33
C ARG A 182 8.87 -18.14 -3.85
N VAL A 183 7.94 -17.78 -2.97
CA VAL A 183 6.68 -17.10 -3.32
C VAL A 183 7.01 -15.74 -3.96
N GLY A 184 6.58 -15.55 -5.21
CA GLY A 184 6.83 -14.35 -6.00
C GLY A 184 8.25 -14.23 -6.59
N GLU A 185 9.12 -15.22 -6.38
CA GLU A 185 10.53 -15.18 -6.79
C GLU A 185 10.91 -16.31 -7.77
N ASP A 186 10.42 -17.53 -7.53
CA ASP A 186 10.78 -18.74 -8.30
C ASP A 186 9.52 -19.34 -8.93
N SER A 187 9.64 -19.90 -10.14
CA SER A 187 8.54 -20.62 -10.79
C SER A 187 8.19 -21.93 -10.08
N TYR A 188 9.00 -22.39 -9.12
CA TYR A 188 8.72 -23.53 -8.26
C TYR A 188 8.61 -23.11 -6.79
N LEU A 189 7.55 -23.53 -6.11
CA LEU A 189 7.28 -23.19 -4.71
C LEU A 189 7.92 -24.14 -3.69
N GLY A 190 8.78 -25.08 -4.11
CA GLY A 190 9.43 -26.04 -3.23
C GLY A 190 8.67 -27.35 -3.02
N LEU A 191 7.41 -27.42 -3.46
CA LEU A 191 6.57 -28.62 -3.47
C LEU A 191 5.71 -28.63 -4.74
N PRO A 192 5.36 -29.83 -5.28
CA PRO A 192 4.41 -29.93 -6.37
C PRO A 192 3.01 -29.48 -5.92
N VAL A 193 2.24 -28.92 -6.85
CA VAL A 193 0.83 -28.58 -6.62
C VAL A 193 -0.03 -29.85 -6.76
N ASN A 194 -0.97 -30.02 -5.83
CA ASN A 194 -1.88 -31.14 -5.83
C ASN A 194 -2.73 -31.15 -7.12
N GLN A 195 -2.98 -32.34 -7.67
CA GLN A 195 -3.66 -32.45 -8.97
C GLN A 195 -5.17 -32.50 -8.79
N PRO A 196 -6.00 -31.98 -9.72
CA PRO A 196 -7.45 -31.84 -9.52
C PRO A 196 -8.21 -33.14 -9.16
N HIS A 197 -7.68 -34.30 -9.55
CA HIS A 197 -8.27 -35.63 -9.30
C HIS A 197 -7.77 -36.32 -8.03
N ILE A 198 -6.82 -35.70 -7.32
CA ILE A 198 -6.27 -36.22 -6.06
C ILE A 198 -6.97 -35.51 -4.90
N ASP A 199 -7.64 -36.29 -4.06
CA ASP A 199 -8.30 -35.81 -2.85
C ASP A 199 -7.28 -35.08 -1.95
N ALA A 200 -7.62 -33.85 -1.56
CA ALA A 200 -6.81 -33.00 -0.71
C ALA A 200 -7.36 -32.94 0.72
N CYS A 201 -8.69 -33.03 0.85
CA CYS A 201 -9.42 -32.86 2.09
C CYS A 201 -10.43 -34.00 2.33
N ARG A 202 -10.56 -34.39 3.59
CA ARG A 202 -11.71 -35.15 4.11
C ARG A 202 -12.73 -34.18 4.74
N ALA A 203 -13.94 -34.69 4.95
CA ALA A 203 -15.00 -33.93 5.62
C ALA A 203 -14.61 -33.53 7.05
N CYS A 204 -14.84 -32.26 7.40
CA CYS A 204 -14.80 -31.79 8.78
C CYS A 204 -16.08 -32.18 9.50
N THR A 205 -15.99 -32.40 10.80
CA THR A 205 -17.15 -32.74 11.62
C THR A 205 -17.51 -31.59 12.54
N LYS A 206 -18.79 -31.22 12.60
CA LYS A 206 -19.27 -30.19 13.56
C LYS A 206 -18.95 -30.56 15.03
N ASN A 207 -18.75 -31.85 15.30
CA ASN A 207 -18.39 -32.39 16.62
C ASN A 207 -16.91 -32.19 16.99
N GLU A 208 -16.07 -31.65 16.10
CA GLU A 208 -14.67 -31.31 16.41
C GLU A 208 -14.54 -30.02 17.26
N MET A 209 -15.65 -29.30 17.50
CA MET A 209 -15.70 -28.21 18.47
C MET A 209 -15.55 -28.73 19.90
N SER A 210 -14.64 -28.15 20.66
CA SER A 210 -14.57 -28.29 22.11
C SER A 210 -15.80 -27.70 22.78
N SER A 211 -16.01 -28.04 24.05
CA SER A 211 -17.07 -27.46 24.87
C SER A 211 -16.98 -25.94 24.97
N GLY A 212 -15.77 -25.37 24.95
CA GLY A 212 -15.52 -23.93 24.90
C GLY A 212 -15.98 -23.31 23.58
N GLU A 213 -15.50 -23.84 22.45
CA GLU A 213 -15.91 -23.41 21.10
C GLU A 213 -17.45 -23.50 20.93
N GLN A 214 -18.07 -24.57 21.44
CA GLN A 214 -19.52 -24.76 21.36
C GLN A 214 -20.30 -23.73 22.20
N ALA A 215 -19.79 -23.39 23.40
CA ALA A 215 -20.40 -22.37 24.26
C ALA A 215 -20.28 -20.98 23.64
N GLU A 216 -19.12 -20.66 23.08
CA GLU A 216 -18.87 -19.41 22.36
C GLU A 216 -19.75 -19.28 21.11
N PHE A 217 -19.89 -20.37 20.34
CA PHE A 217 -20.79 -20.42 19.18
C PHE A 217 -22.22 -20.06 19.57
N ASN A 218 -22.73 -20.69 20.64
CA ASN A 218 -24.09 -20.44 21.12
C ASN A 218 -24.26 -18.99 21.59
N ARG A 219 -23.24 -18.41 22.24
CA ARG A 219 -23.22 -17.01 22.68
C ARG A 219 -23.28 -16.05 21.48
N ILE A 220 -22.41 -16.25 20.48
CA ILE A 220 -22.34 -15.38 19.29
C ILE A 220 -23.60 -15.52 18.46
N LYS A 221 -24.08 -16.75 18.24
CA LYS A 221 -25.36 -17.04 17.57
C LYS A 221 -26.48 -16.25 18.26
N SER A 222 -26.67 -16.40 19.57
CA SER A 222 -27.72 -15.65 20.29
C SER A 222 -27.56 -14.13 20.18
N SER A 223 -26.33 -13.61 20.20
CA SER A 223 -26.08 -12.17 20.06
C SER A 223 -26.48 -11.64 18.68
N ILE A 224 -26.15 -12.37 17.62
CA ILE A 224 -26.47 -11.97 16.24
C ILE A 224 -27.96 -12.08 15.96
N TYR A 225 -28.63 -13.15 16.42
CA TYR A 225 -30.09 -13.31 16.28
C TYR A 225 -30.90 -12.22 17.01
N ASN A 226 -30.36 -11.69 18.12
CA ASN A 226 -31.04 -10.68 18.93
C ASN A 226 -30.77 -9.24 18.46
N ASN A 227 -29.68 -8.99 17.71
CA ASN A 227 -29.21 -7.63 17.40
C ASN A 227 -29.19 -7.27 15.90
N LEU A 228 -29.44 -8.22 14.98
CA LEU A 228 -29.45 -7.96 13.54
C LEU A 228 -30.80 -8.32 12.90
N LEU A 229 -31.31 -7.45 12.02
CA LEU A 229 -32.22 -7.87 10.94
C LEU A 229 -31.43 -8.84 10.03
N LEU A 230 -31.56 -10.14 10.28
CA LEU A 230 -30.89 -11.26 9.59
C LEU A 230 -31.13 -11.35 8.07
N GLY A 231 -31.70 -10.34 7.42
CA GLY A 231 -31.91 -10.30 5.98
C GLY A 231 -30.76 -9.67 5.16
N LEU A 232 -29.70 -9.15 5.79
CA LEU A 232 -28.67 -8.34 5.11
C LEU A 232 -27.29 -9.02 4.98
N LEU A 233 -27.06 -10.18 5.59
CA LEU A 233 -25.81 -10.92 5.46
C LEU A 233 -26.11 -12.33 4.96
N ASP A 234 -25.50 -12.72 3.85
CA ASP A 234 -25.52 -14.09 3.31
C ASP A 234 -24.61 -14.98 4.17
N PHE A 235 -24.96 -15.10 5.46
CA PHE A 235 -24.17 -15.80 6.48
C PHE A 235 -24.97 -16.97 7.04
N SER A 236 -24.44 -18.18 6.88
CA SER A 236 -25.06 -19.41 7.37
C SER A 236 -24.38 -19.93 8.64
N PHE A 237 -25.11 -19.93 9.75
CA PHE A 237 -24.68 -20.62 10.98
C PHE A 237 -24.71 -22.15 10.84
N ASP A 238 -25.34 -22.68 9.78
CA ASP A 238 -25.42 -24.12 9.56
C ASP A 238 -24.13 -24.68 8.97
N ASN A 239 -23.19 -23.84 8.52
CA ASN A 239 -21.94 -24.27 7.91
C ASN A 239 -20.69 -23.80 8.68
N VAL A 240 -20.80 -23.67 10.00
CA VAL A 240 -19.63 -23.39 10.84
C VAL A 240 -18.92 -24.71 11.18
N TYR A 241 -17.67 -24.84 10.76
CA TYR A 241 -16.83 -26.02 10.96
C TYR A 241 -15.55 -25.67 11.71
N VAL A 242 -15.11 -26.57 12.58
CA VAL A 242 -13.73 -26.60 13.08
C VAL A 242 -13.05 -27.78 12.42
N CYS A 243 -12.08 -27.52 11.56
CA CYS A 243 -11.45 -28.54 10.75
C CYS A 243 -10.08 -28.88 11.35
N ARG A 244 -9.99 -29.98 12.12
CA ARG A 244 -8.71 -30.46 12.65
C ARG A 244 -8.23 -31.65 11.83
N ASN A 245 -7.06 -31.53 11.22
CA ASN A 245 -6.46 -32.61 10.42
C ASN A 245 -7.39 -33.09 9.27
N ASN A 246 -8.10 -32.17 8.61
CA ASN A 246 -8.94 -32.49 7.45
C ASN A 246 -8.11 -32.56 6.15
N ILE A 247 -6.94 -31.92 6.08
CA ILE A 247 -6.02 -32.02 4.95
C ILE A 247 -5.29 -33.36 5.00
N ILE A 248 -5.40 -34.15 3.94
CA ILE A 248 -4.86 -35.51 3.86
C ILE A 248 -3.61 -35.62 2.97
N VAL A 249 -3.11 -34.49 2.47
CA VAL A 249 -1.88 -34.39 1.67
C VAL A 249 -0.80 -33.61 2.42
N ASN A 250 0.43 -34.16 2.45
CA ASN A 250 1.59 -33.56 3.12
C ASN A 250 2.82 -33.37 2.22
N ASN A 251 2.79 -33.90 1.00
CA ASN A 251 3.87 -33.79 0.00
C ASN A 251 3.47 -32.93 -1.21
N PHE A 252 2.29 -32.32 -1.15
CA PHE A 252 1.75 -31.45 -2.19
C PHE A 252 1.19 -30.18 -1.56
N LEU A 253 1.30 -29.08 -2.30
CA LEU A 253 0.60 -27.85 -1.99
C LEU A 253 -0.87 -27.95 -2.44
N THR A 254 -1.79 -27.54 -1.59
CA THR A 254 -3.23 -27.42 -1.89
C THR A 254 -3.79 -26.13 -1.28
N SER A 255 -4.95 -25.68 -1.75
CA SER A 255 -5.64 -24.48 -1.25
C SER A 255 -7.15 -24.68 -1.12
N GLY A 256 -7.81 -23.63 -0.62
CA GLY A 256 -9.25 -23.50 -0.69
C GLY A 256 -9.74 -23.29 -2.12
N TYR A 257 -10.99 -23.69 -2.35
CA TYR A 257 -11.80 -23.28 -3.48
C TYR A 257 -12.95 -22.44 -2.94
N TYR A 258 -13.17 -21.25 -3.50
CA TYR A 258 -14.17 -20.32 -2.97
C TYR A 258 -15.41 -20.21 -3.87
N SER A 259 -16.59 -20.03 -3.29
CA SER A 259 -17.87 -19.98 -4.01
C SER A 259 -17.94 -18.88 -5.07
N SER A 260 -17.34 -17.72 -4.81
CA SER A 260 -17.27 -16.60 -5.75
C SER A 260 -16.49 -16.94 -7.03
N GLU A 261 -15.60 -17.92 -6.96
CA GLU A 261 -14.71 -18.31 -8.05
C GLU A 261 -15.27 -19.47 -8.89
N ALA A 262 -16.42 -20.03 -8.51
CA ALA A 262 -16.95 -21.26 -9.08
C ALA A 262 -17.20 -21.18 -10.60
N SER A 263 -17.39 -19.98 -11.15
CA SER A 263 -17.54 -19.75 -12.60
C SER A 263 -16.23 -19.90 -13.38
N VAL A 264 -15.08 -19.70 -12.72
CA VAL A 264 -13.73 -19.77 -13.31
C VAL A 264 -13.02 -21.06 -12.88
N ALA A 265 -13.19 -21.48 -11.62
CA ALA A 265 -12.54 -22.63 -11.03
C ALA A 265 -13.50 -23.39 -10.08
N PRO A 266 -14.39 -24.25 -10.63
CA PRO A 266 -15.31 -25.02 -9.80
C PRO A 266 -14.56 -26.03 -8.94
N LYS A 267 -14.96 -26.15 -7.65
CA LYS A 267 -14.36 -27.06 -6.67
C LYS A 267 -14.45 -28.53 -7.13
N PRO A 268 -13.32 -29.22 -7.39
CA PRO A 268 -13.31 -30.65 -7.67
C PRO A 268 -13.68 -31.48 -6.44
N LYS A 269 -14.18 -32.71 -6.67
CA LYS A 269 -14.48 -33.66 -5.60
C LYS A 269 -13.22 -33.94 -4.76
N GLY A 270 -13.36 -33.96 -3.44
CA GLY A 270 -12.28 -34.26 -2.51
C GLY A 270 -11.30 -33.10 -2.28
N LYS A 271 -11.51 -31.94 -2.89
CA LYS A 271 -10.72 -30.72 -2.62
C LYS A 271 -11.23 -29.95 -1.42
N CYS A 272 -10.37 -29.12 -0.85
CA CYS A 272 -10.71 -28.28 0.27
C CYS A 272 -11.54 -27.09 -0.20
N SER A 273 -12.64 -26.78 0.48
CA SER A 273 -13.22 -25.44 0.35
C SER A 273 -12.34 -24.40 1.01
N HIS A 274 -12.53 -23.14 0.66
CA HIS A 274 -12.01 -22.05 1.48
C HIS A 274 -12.61 -22.14 2.89
N GLY A 275 -13.94 -22.24 2.96
CA GLY A 275 -14.73 -22.38 4.18
C GLY A 275 -15.13 -21.03 4.79
N GLY A 276 -15.84 -21.12 5.93
CA GLY A 276 -16.41 -19.97 6.63
C GLY A 276 -17.86 -19.73 6.24
N GLY A 277 -18.65 -19.08 7.10
CA GLY A 277 -20.11 -19.01 6.96
C GLY A 277 -20.67 -18.29 5.72
N THR A 278 -19.81 -17.78 4.82
CA THR A 278 -20.18 -17.16 3.54
C THR A 278 -19.74 -17.98 2.31
N ASP A 279 -19.02 -19.09 2.49
CA ASP A 279 -18.54 -19.94 1.39
C ASP A 279 -19.50 -21.10 1.13
N SER A 280 -20.44 -20.96 0.20
CA SER A 280 -21.38 -22.05 -0.13
C SER A 280 -20.72 -23.34 -0.65
N THR A 281 -19.44 -23.33 -1.04
CA THR A 281 -18.74 -24.57 -1.40
C THR A 281 -18.45 -25.44 -0.18
N ASP A 282 -18.49 -24.89 1.03
CA ASP A 282 -18.21 -25.58 2.29
C ASP A 282 -19.19 -26.72 2.61
N ALA A 283 -20.34 -26.76 1.94
CA ALA A 283 -21.35 -27.81 2.04
C ALA A 283 -21.20 -28.90 0.96
N THR A 284 -20.30 -28.71 -0.01
CA THR A 284 -20.02 -29.68 -1.07
C THR A 284 -19.09 -30.80 -0.59
N CYS A 285 -18.76 -31.77 -1.44
CA CYS A 285 -17.92 -32.92 -1.07
C CYS A 285 -16.61 -32.48 -0.39
N ALA A 286 -16.26 -33.17 0.70
CA ALA A 286 -15.34 -32.70 1.75
C ALA A 286 -15.81 -31.38 2.40
N PRO A 287 -16.91 -31.41 3.20
CA PRO A 287 -17.41 -30.22 3.89
C PRO A 287 -16.41 -29.61 4.87
N GLY A 288 -16.49 -28.30 5.08
CA GLY A 288 -15.57 -27.52 5.90
C GLY A 288 -14.67 -26.62 5.05
N GLY A 289 -13.37 -26.56 5.36
CA GLY A 289 -12.42 -25.80 4.55
C GLY A 289 -11.02 -25.73 5.15
N ILE A 290 -10.19 -24.84 4.62
CA ILE A 290 -8.77 -24.69 4.97
C ILE A 290 -8.41 -23.29 5.50
N SER A 291 -9.28 -22.30 5.30
CA SER A 291 -8.95 -20.89 5.58
C SER A 291 -8.52 -20.63 7.03
N LYS A 292 -7.54 -19.73 7.16
CA LYS A 292 -7.04 -19.13 8.40
C LYS A 292 -7.25 -17.61 8.44
N ASP A 293 -8.21 -17.04 7.73
CA ASP A 293 -8.30 -15.57 7.60
C ASP A 293 -8.67 -14.86 8.90
N ALA A 294 -9.29 -15.58 9.82
CA ALA A 294 -9.72 -15.07 11.11
C ALA A 294 -9.26 -15.98 12.25
N ASP A 295 -9.12 -15.40 13.42
CA ASP A 295 -8.88 -16.08 14.70
C ASP A 295 -10.16 -16.58 15.37
N THR A 296 -11.28 -16.59 14.64
CA THR A 296 -12.54 -17.16 15.10
C THR A 296 -13.05 -18.23 14.15
N PHE A 297 -13.51 -19.35 14.72
CA PHE A 297 -13.99 -20.52 13.98
C PHE A 297 -15.26 -20.24 13.16
N ILE A 298 -15.96 -19.14 13.43
CA ILE A 298 -17.14 -18.70 12.68
C ILE A 298 -16.77 -18.24 11.26
N PHE A 299 -15.58 -17.67 11.11
CA PHE A 299 -15.11 -17.12 9.83
C PHE A 299 -14.01 -17.95 9.18
N ALA A 300 -13.27 -18.75 9.96
CA ALA A 300 -12.17 -19.55 9.45
C ALA A 300 -12.19 -20.98 10.05
N PRO A 301 -12.29 -22.04 9.23
CA PRO A 301 -12.30 -23.41 9.73
C PRO A 301 -11.01 -23.81 10.46
N HIS A 302 -9.88 -23.17 10.12
CA HIS A 302 -8.56 -23.36 10.73
C HIS A 302 -8.15 -22.17 11.63
N TYR A 303 -9.11 -21.50 12.27
CA TYR A 303 -8.86 -20.31 13.09
C TYR A 303 -7.71 -20.43 14.11
N TYR A 304 -7.51 -21.62 14.68
CA TYR A 304 -6.46 -21.93 15.65
C TYR A 304 -5.04 -21.83 15.07
N LEU A 305 -4.91 -21.74 13.73
CA LEU A 305 -3.66 -21.51 13.01
C LEU A 305 -3.50 -20.06 12.51
N HIS A 306 -4.53 -19.21 12.67
CA HIS A 306 -4.53 -17.81 12.20
C HIS A 306 -3.31 -17.02 12.69
N SER A 307 -3.01 -17.08 13.99
CA SER A 307 -1.87 -16.33 14.56
C SER A 307 -0.53 -16.72 13.93
N ILE A 308 -0.35 -17.99 13.56
CA ILE A 308 0.87 -18.47 12.91
C ILE A 308 0.90 -18.01 11.45
N ALA A 309 -0.22 -18.17 10.73
CA ALA A 309 -0.36 -17.71 9.35
C ALA A 309 -0.09 -16.20 9.23
N ALA A 310 -0.78 -15.39 10.03
CA ALA A 310 -0.63 -13.94 10.05
C ALA A 310 0.80 -13.48 10.36
N ASN A 311 1.51 -14.17 11.27
CA ASN A 311 2.90 -13.86 11.57
C ASN A 311 3.82 -14.14 10.37
N LEU A 312 3.63 -15.28 9.69
CA LEU A 312 4.36 -15.59 8.46
C LEU A 312 4.04 -14.58 7.34
N SER A 313 2.78 -14.15 7.23
CA SER A 313 2.35 -13.12 6.30
C SER A 313 3.04 -11.77 6.55
N VAL A 314 3.15 -11.33 7.82
CA VAL A 314 3.91 -10.11 8.17
C VAL A 314 5.38 -10.26 7.83
N GLN A 315 6.01 -11.40 8.18
CA GLN A 315 7.42 -11.64 7.86
C GLN A 315 7.68 -11.67 6.35
N ALA A 316 6.79 -12.28 5.57
CA ALA A 316 6.90 -12.32 4.12
C ALA A 316 6.71 -10.92 3.50
N THR A 317 5.81 -10.10 4.07
CA THR A 317 5.61 -8.71 3.67
C THR A 317 6.85 -7.86 3.95
N ILE A 318 7.46 -8.00 5.14
CA ILE A 318 8.74 -7.32 5.48
C ILE A 318 9.83 -7.76 4.50
N ARG A 319 9.91 -9.07 4.21
CA ARG A 319 10.88 -9.61 3.25
C ARG A 319 10.69 -9.01 1.86
N TYR A 320 9.45 -8.93 1.38
CA TYR A 320 9.12 -8.32 0.09
C TYR A 320 9.64 -6.88 0.00
N PHE A 321 9.42 -6.07 1.03
CA PHE A 321 9.92 -4.69 1.07
C PHE A 321 11.46 -4.62 1.10
N GLU A 322 12.12 -5.50 1.84
CA GLU A 322 13.59 -5.54 1.85
C GLU A 322 14.16 -5.97 0.49
N ASP A 323 13.57 -6.97 -0.17
CA ASP A 323 13.98 -7.38 -1.51
C ASP A 323 13.72 -6.26 -2.54
N LEU A 324 12.61 -5.53 -2.39
CA LEU A 324 12.30 -4.36 -3.21
C LEU A 324 13.36 -3.28 -3.01
N ARG A 325 13.69 -2.92 -1.76
CA ARG A 325 14.72 -1.93 -1.43
C ARG A 325 16.07 -2.29 -2.07
N LEU A 326 16.53 -3.53 -1.85
CA LEU A 326 17.81 -4.01 -2.38
C LEU A 326 17.84 -3.97 -3.91
N SER A 327 16.71 -4.28 -4.56
CA SER A 327 16.61 -4.29 -6.02
C SER A 327 16.49 -2.89 -6.61
N ILE A 328 15.91 -1.93 -5.87
CA ILE A 328 15.87 -0.51 -6.27
C ILE A 328 17.27 0.10 -6.16
N GLY A 329 17.99 -0.17 -5.07
CA GLY A 329 19.35 0.34 -4.81
C GLY A 329 19.44 1.84 -4.50
N ASP A 330 18.40 2.60 -4.78
CA ASP A 330 18.21 4.00 -4.41
C ASP A 330 17.36 4.10 -3.12
N GLU A 331 18.02 4.41 -1.99
CA GLU A 331 17.37 4.57 -0.69
C GLU A 331 16.37 5.73 -0.67
N LYS A 332 16.58 6.79 -1.45
CA LYS A 332 15.62 7.91 -1.51
C LYS A 332 14.34 7.42 -2.16
N LEU A 333 14.46 6.76 -3.32
CA LEU A 333 13.32 6.20 -4.04
C LEU A 333 12.59 5.13 -3.25
N PHE A 334 13.31 4.28 -2.53
CA PHE A 334 12.66 3.32 -1.64
C PHE A 334 11.93 4.03 -0.50
N GLY A 335 12.60 4.99 0.17
CA GLY A 335 12.03 5.83 1.22
C GLY A 335 10.73 6.49 0.77
N LEU A 336 10.63 6.85 -0.50
CA LEU A 336 9.42 7.41 -1.07
C LEU A 336 8.27 6.44 -1.16
N ILE A 337 8.53 5.24 -1.67
CA ILE A 337 7.52 4.20 -1.79
C ILE A 337 6.92 3.92 -0.41
N ILE A 338 7.75 3.88 0.64
CA ILE A 338 7.33 3.59 2.01
C ILE A 338 6.95 4.83 2.84
N GLY A 339 6.99 6.04 2.27
CA GLY A 339 6.58 7.27 2.96
C GLY A 339 7.56 7.79 4.03
N MET A 340 8.84 7.42 3.95
CA MET A 340 9.92 7.83 4.87
C MET A 340 10.84 8.93 4.34
N SER A 341 10.75 9.26 3.06
CA SER A 341 11.58 10.30 2.48
C SER A 341 11.01 11.68 2.74
N LYS A 342 11.85 12.56 3.27
CA LYS A 342 11.65 14.00 3.28
C LYS A 342 11.86 14.50 1.85
N TYR A 343 10.81 14.87 1.13
CA TYR A 343 11.05 15.77 0.01
C TYR A 343 11.22 17.18 0.54
N THR A 344 12.47 17.56 0.76
CA THR A 344 12.80 18.96 0.43
C THR A 344 13.01 18.97 -1.07
N SER A 345 11.94 19.17 -1.83
CA SER A 345 12.04 19.47 -3.25
C SER A 345 11.93 20.96 -3.46
N LEU A 346 12.85 21.48 -4.29
CA LEU A 346 12.80 22.86 -4.76
C LEU A 346 12.64 22.85 -6.27
N ALA A 347 11.86 23.79 -6.77
CA ALA A 347 11.87 24.11 -8.19
C ALA A 347 12.23 25.58 -8.38
N PHE A 348 13.10 25.86 -9.33
CA PHE A 348 13.50 27.20 -9.74
C PHE A 348 12.96 27.47 -11.14
N VAL A 349 12.00 28.38 -11.26
CA VAL A 349 11.49 28.86 -12.54
C VAL A 349 12.13 30.23 -12.79
N VAL A 350 13.10 30.27 -13.70
CA VAL A 350 14.00 31.42 -13.86
C VAL A 350 13.78 32.10 -15.21
N ASP A 351 13.46 33.38 -15.14
CA ASP A 351 13.39 34.27 -16.30
C ASP A 351 14.80 34.48 -16.89
N THR A 352 14.90 34.33 -18.20
CA THR A 352 16.15 34.51 -18.95
C THR A 352 16.03 35.59 -20.04
N THR A 353 14.97 36.40 -20.00
CA THR A 353 14.80 37.57 -20.88
C THR A 353 15.87 38.63 -20.64
N SER A 354 16.11 39.52 -21.60
CA SER A 354 17.09 40.60 -21.44
C SER A 354 16.83 41.52 -20.24
N SER A 355 15.60 41.62 -19.75
CA SER A 355 15.26 42.38 -18.53
C SER A 355 16.10 41.92 -17.34
N MET A 356 16.30 40.61 -17.19
CA MET A 356 17.05 40.01 -16.09
C MET A 356 18.57 40.30 -16.11
N GLN A 357 19.09 41.02 -17.11
CA GLN A 357 20.54 41.20 -17.30
C GLN A 357 21.24 41.86 -16.10
N THR A 358 20.55 42.75 -15.38
CA THR A 358 21.08 43.41 -14.17
C THR A 358 20.83 42.59 -12.90
N SER A 359 19.73 41.83 -12.82
CA SER A 359 19.38 41.05 -11.61
C SER A 359 19.85 39.60 -11.63
N ILE A 360 20.32 39.05 -12.75
CA ILE A 360 20.62 37.61 -12.84
C ILE A 360 21.71 37.16 -11.87
N THR A 361 22.67 38.03 -11.57
CA THR A 361 23.68 37.78 -10.55
C THR A 361 23.04 37.66 -9.16
N ALA A 362 22.08 38.53 -8.82
CA ALA A 362 21.34 38.46 -7.56
C ALA A 362 20.46 37.20 -7.50
N THR A 363 19.79 36.84 -8.59
CA THR A 363 19.02 35.59 -8.71
C THR A 363 19.90 34.38 -8.41
N ARG A 364 21.09 34.30 -9.04
CA ARG A 364 22.04 33.20 -8.80
C ARG A 364 22.52 33.13 -7.35
N LEU A 365 22.82 34.28 -6.74
CA LEU A 365 23.23 34.33 -5.33
C LEU A 365 22.10 33.90 -4.39
N TYR A 366 20.86 34.26 -4.69
CA TYR A 366 19.70 33.86 -3.89
C TYR A 366 19.42 32.36 -4.04
N VAL A 367 19.43 31.83 -5.27
CA VAL A 367 19.32 30.39 -5.52
C VAL A 367 20.44 29.65 -4.78
N LYS A 368 21.68 30.13 -4.84
CA LYS A 368 22.79 29.54 -4.09
C LYS A 368 22.50 29.51 -2.59
N SER A 369 22.02 30.62 -2.01
CA SER A 369 21.64 30.67 -0.59
C SER A 369 20.54 29.66 -0.23
N LEU A 370 19.52 29.51 -1.08
CA LEU A 370 18.49 28.48 -0.88
C LEU A 370 19.09 27.07 -0.94
N LEU A 371 19.95 26.80 -1.91
CA LEU A 371 20.65 25.51 -2.04
C LEU A 371 21.56 25.21 -0.85
N ASP A 372 22.29 26.20 -0.36
CA ASP A 372 23.17 26.06 0.81
C ASP A 372 22.38 25.69 2.08
N ASN A 373 21.14 26.19 2.21
CA ASN A 373 20.24 25.89 3.33
C ASN A 373 19.32 24.67 3.10
N THR A 374 19.40 24.06 1.92
CA THR A 374 18.64 22.87 1.57
C THR A 374 19.46 21.63 1.94
N PRO A 375 18.87 20.49 2.34
CA PRO A 375 19.60 19.23 2.49
C PRO A 375 20.34 18.82 1.21
N ASP A 376 21.53 18.19 1.31
CA ASP A 376 22.31 17.74 0.14
C ASP A 376 21.58 16.70 -0.70
N ASP A 377 20.63 16.00 -0.11
CA ASP A 377 19.84 14.96 -0.74
C ASP A 377 18.54 15.45 -1.40
N ALA A 378 18.27 16.76 -1.38
CA ALA A 378 17.10 17.37 -2.01
C ALA A 378 17.02 17.17 -3.53
N MET A 379 15.81 17.03 -4.06
CA MET A 379 15.57 17.05 -5.49
C MET A 379 15.36 18.48 -5.96
N ILE A 380 16.15 18.89 -6.94
CA ILE A 380 16.14 20.26 -7.42
C ILE A 380 15.72 20.27 -8.88
N PHE A 381 14.67 21.02 -9.20
CA PHE A 381 14.16 21.19 -10.55
C PHE A 381 14.49 22.60 -11.05
N VAL A 382 14.91 22.71 -12.31
CA VAL A 382 15.14 24.01 -12.94
C VAL A 382 14.40 24.09 -14.27
N THR A 383 13.67 25.18 -14.45
CA THR A 383 12.99 25.56 -15.68
C THR A 383 13.43 26.96 -16.05
N LEU A 384 14.06 27.13 -17.21
CA LEU A 384 14.41 28.44 -17.75
C LEU A 384 13.31 28.88 -18.73
N PHE A 385 12.92 30.15 -18.72
CA PHE A 385 11.94 30.67 -19.68
C PHE A 385 12.37 32.00 -20.31
N SER A 386 11.88 32.26 -21.51
CA SER A 386 12.11 33.47 -22.31
C SER A 386 10.89 33.74 -23.20
N ASP A 387 10.92 34.80 -24.01
CA ASP A 387 9.88 35.08 -25.01
C ASP A 387 9.72 34.00 -26.10
N SER A 388 10.71 33.13 -26.29
CA SER A 388 10.67 32.05 -27.29
C SER A 388 10.06 30.75 -26.77
N GLY A 389 9.83 30.64 -25.46
CA GLY A 389 9.31 29.46 -24.78
C GLY A 389 10.05 29.17 -23.47
N PHE A 390 9.93 27.94 -22.99
CA PHE A 390 10.64 27.47 -21.80
C PHE A 390 11.43 26.19 -22.09
N SER A 391 12.49 25.96 -21.31
CA SER A 391 13.34 24.79 -21.41
C SER A 391 12.60 23.53 -20.95
N ASN A 392 13.11 22.35 -21.32
CA ASN A 392 12.72 21.14 -20.62
C ASN A 392 13.01 21.30 -19.12
N ILE A 393 12.09 20.79 -18.28
CA ILE A 393 12.26 20.76 -16.83
C ILE A 393 13.42 19.79 -16.54
N ARG A 394 14.53 20.29 -15.98
CA ARG A 394 15.67 19.45 -15.59
C ARG A 394 15.62 19.15 -14.10
N GLN A 395 15.76 17.87 -13.75
CA GLN A 395 16.05 17.42 -12.39
C GLN A 395 17.56 17.36 -12.16
N PHE A 396 17.98 17.79 -10.98
CA PHE A 396 19.34 17.70 -10.48
C PHE A 396 19.35 17.00 -9.12
N ASN A 397 20.40 16.22 -8.90
CA ASN A 397 20.68 15.54 -7.62
C ASN A 397 21.93 16.08 -6.93
N ASP A 398 22.62 17.05 -7.55
CA ASP A 398 23.85 17.69 -7.04
C ASP A 398 23.74 19.22 -7.16
N LYS A 399 23.95 19.92 -6.04
CA LYS A 399 23.79 21.38 -5.95
C LYS A 399 24.81 22.14 -6.83
N PRO A 400 26.10 21.76 -6.86
CA PRO A 400 27.07 22.23 -7.85
C PRO A 400 26.58 22.19 -9.30
N GLU A 401 25.91 21.11 -9.73
CA GLU A 401 25.42 20.99 -11.11
C GLU A 401 24.28 21.97 -11.40
N VAL A 402 23.41 22.23 -10.43
CA VAL A 402 22.37 23.27 -10.54
C VAL A 402 23.01 24.62 -10.78
N MET A 403 24.03 24.98 -9.99
CA MET A 403 24.72 26.26 -10.17
C MET A 403 25.42 26.32 -11.52
N ALA A 404 26.14 25.27 -11.94
CA ALA A 404 26.79 25.22 -13.24
C ALA A 404 25.79 25.42 -14.40
N TYR A 405 24.61 24.80 -14.31
CA TYR A 405 23.54 25.00 -15.28
C TYR A 405 23.04 26.45 -15.28
N LEU A 406 22.81 27.04 -14.11
CA LEU A 406 22.38 28.44 -14.00
C LEU A 406 23.45 29.44 -14.45
N PHE A 407 24.74 29.12 -14.35
CA PHE A 407 25.82 29.96 -14.87
C PHE A 407 26.03 29.79 -16.38
N SER A 408 25.56 28.69 -16.97
CA SER A 408 25.72 28.42 -18.41
C SER A 408 24.87 29.30 -19.32
N PHE A 409 23.82 29.95 -18.79
CA PHE A 409 22.93 30.80 -19.58
C PHE A 409 23.26 32.29 -19.43
N THR A 410 22.95 33.07 -20.46
CA THR A 410 23.06 34.53 -20.45
C THR A 410 21.70 35.13 -20.79
N PRO A 411 21.17 36.06 -19.98
CA PRO A 411 19.91 36.73 -20.29
C PRO A 411 19.92 37.37 -21.69
N SER A 412 18.90 37.10 -22.50
CA SER A 412 18.80 37.58 -23.88
C SER A 412 17.35 37.57 -24.39
N GLY A 413 17.10 38.15 -25.57
CA GLY A 413 15.76 38.21 -26.18
C GLY A 413 14.87 39.32 -25.60
N SER A 414 13.68 39.48 -26.17
CA SER A 414 12.66 40.42 -25.66
C SER A 414 11.91 39.83 -24.45
N ASP A 415 11.05 40.64 -23.83
CA ASP A 415 10.24 40.31 -22.66
C ASP A 415 8.74 40.66 -22.84
N ASN A 416 8.24 40.50 -24.06
CA ASN A 416 6.91 40.93 -24.50
C ASN A 416 5.80 39.88 -24.35
N ASN A 417 6.11 38.64 -23.95
CA ASN A 417 5.11 37.56 -23.90
C ASN A 417 4.83 37.06 -22.47
N PRO A 418 3.84 37.64 -21.76
CA PRO A 418 3.51 37.22 -20.39
C PRO A 418 2.93 35.80 -20.29
N GLY A 419 2.41 35.22 -21.38
CA GLY A 419 1.80 33.89 -21.38
C GLY A 419 2.81 32.75 -21.13
N ILE A 420 4.10 32.98 -21.41
CA ILE A 420 5.12 31.94 -21.28
C ILE A 420 5.46 31.65 -19.83
N VAL A 421 5.44 32.67 -18.96
CA VAL A 421 5.72 32.49 -17.53
C VAL A 421 4.67 31.59 -16.89
N TYR A 422 3.39 31.82 -17.20
CA TYR A 422 2.29 30.96 -16.73
C TYR A 422 2.47 29.51 -17.20
N ASN A 423 2.78 29.31 -18.48
CA ASN A 423 2.97 27.97 -19.04
C ASN A 423 4.19 27.26 -18.44
N ALA A 424 5.28 27.97 -18.19
CA ALA A 424 6.47 27.42 -17.54
C ALA A 424 6.18 27.02 -16.08
N ILE A 425 5.45 27.86 -15.34
CA ILE A 425 5.01 27.56 -13.97
C ILE A 425 4.09 26.35 -13.98
N LEU A 426 3.08 26.32 -14.86
CA LEU A 426 2.11 25.23 -14.98
C LEU A 426 2.77 23.91 -15.35
N ALA A 427 3.67 23.93 -16.34
CA ALA A 427 4.40 22.74 -16.76
C ALA A 427 5.32 22.22 -15.64
N THR A 428 5.98 23.12 -14.91
CA THR A 428 6.81 22.75 -13.75
C THR A 428 5.95 22.15 -12.65
N ALA A 429 4.87 22.82 -12.24
CA ALA A 429 3.98 22.37 -11.17
C ALA A 429 3.34 20.99 -11.44
N LYS A 430 3.11 20.65 -12.71
CA LYS A 430 2.58 19.34 -13.13
C LYS A 430 3.60 18.20 -13.05
N LEU A 431 4.90 18.50 -13.02
CA LEU A 431 5.97 17.50 -13.10
C LEU A 431 6.74 17.33 -11.78
N VAL A 432 6.73 18.35 -10.93
CA VAL A 432 7.43 18.29 -9.64
C VAL A 432 6.60 17.52 -8.59
N PRO A 433 7.25 16.92 -7.58
CA PRO A 433 6.55 16.23 -6.50
C PRO A 433 5.61 17.16 -5.70
N PRO A 434 4.68 16.60 -4.93
CA PRO A 434 3.86 17.34 -3.96
C PRO A 434 4.72 18.07 -2.95
N GLU A 435 4.18 19.17 -2.42
CA GLU A 435 4.82 19.97 -1.38
C GLU A 435 6.16 20.61 -1.81
N THR A 436 6.52 20.51 -3.09
CA THR A 436 7.66 21.22 -3.67
C THR A 436 7.51 22.72 -3.45
N ASN A 437 8.58 23.35 -2.95
CA ASN A 437 8.68 24.80 -2.91
C ASN A 437 9.13 25.31 -4.28
N ILE A 438 8.22 25.93 -5.03
CA ILE A 438 8.48 26.51 -6.35
C ILE A 438 8.82 28.00 -6.18
N PHE A 439 10.06 28.35 -6.51
CA PHE A 439 10.60 29.69 -6.49
C PHE A 439 10.63 30.26 -7.91
N ILE A 440 9.93 31.36 -8.11
CA ILE A 440 9.82 32.02 -9.41
C ILE A 440 10.65 33.30 -9.38
N PHE A 441 11.60 33.44 -10.30
CA PHE A 441 12.47 34.60 -10.42
C PHE A 441 12.21 35.33 -11.73
N THR A 442 11.79 36.59 -11.61
CA THR A 442 11.55 37.50 -12.73
C THR A 442 11.65 38.96 -12.27
N GLU A 443 11.90 39.90 -13.18
CA GLU A 443 11.82 41.34 -12.91
C GLU A 443 10.43 41.92 -13.15
N ARG A 444 9.51 41.14 -13.72
CA ARG A 444 8.16 41.61 -14.03
C ARG A 444 7.14 41.14 -13.00
N GLY A 445 6.35 42.09 -12.52
CA GLY A 445 5.15 41.82 -11.73
C GLY A 445 4.06 41.25 -12.63
N TYR A 446 3.97 39.94 -12.73
CA TYR A 446 2.83 39.32 -13.40
C TYR A 446 1.67 39.21 -12.41
N VAL A 447 0.56 39.89 -12.70
CA VAL A 447 -0.71 39.66 -12.02
C VAL A 447 -1.31 38.40 -12.62
N PHE A 448 -0.76 37.24 -12.24
CA PHE A 448 -1.49 35.99 -12.42
C PHE A 448 -2.58 35.94 -11.36
N ALA A 449 -3.74 35.41 -11.71
CA ALA A 449 -4.74 35.04 -10.72
C ALA A 449 -4.13 33.91 -9.86
N ILE A 450 -3.41 34.27 -8.79
CA ILE A 450 -2.81 33.34 -7.80
C ILE A 450 -3.88 32.37 -7.25
N SER A 451 -5.16 32.70 -7.38
CA SER A 451 -6.30 31.82 -7.11
C SER A 451 -6.32 30.53 -7.95
N GLU A 452 -5.85 30.54 -9.20
CA GLU A 452 -5.84 29.33 -10.07
C GLU A 452 -4.68 28.38 -9.77
N LEU A 453 -3.58 28.87 -9.16
CA LEU A 453 -2.42 28.05 -8.80
C LEU A 453 -2.62 27.29 -7.47
N LYS A 454 -3.56 27.72 -6.61
CA LYS A 454 -3.77 27.16 -5.26
C LYS A 454 -4.32 25.72 -5.23
N THR A 455 -4.74 25.15 -6.37
CA THR A 455 -5.40 23.85 -6.43
C THR A 455 -4.60 22.78 -7.15
N MET A 456 -3.35 23.05 -7.55
CA MET A 456 -2.53 22.09 -8.29
C MET A 456 -1.57 21.33 -7.37
N ASN A 457 -1.68 20.00 -7.33
CA ASN A 457 -0.73 19.03 -6.78
C ASN A 457 -0.14 19.33 -5.38
N ASN A 458 -0.85 20.07 -4.52
CA ASN A 458 -0.37 20.43 -3.17
C ASN A 458 1.05 21.05 -3.15
N VAL A 459 1.43 21.85 -4.14
CA VAL A 459 2.74 22.53 -4.18
C VAL A 459 2.69 23.95 -3.57
N PHE A 460 3.82 24.43 -3.05
CA PHE A 460 3.93 25.78 -2.45
C PHE A 460 4.64 26.75 -3.38
N PHE A 461 3.98 27.85 -3.77
CA PHE A 461 4.57 28.87 -4.64
C PHE A 461 5.15 30.03 -3.84
N LYS A 462 6.37 30.45 -4.18
CA LYS A 462 7.02 31.68 -3.69
C LYS A 462 7.50 32.51 -4.87
N LEU A 463 6.88 33.68 -5.07
CA LEU A 463 7.22 34.60 -6.14
C LEU A 463 8.25 35.62 -5.65
N PHE A 464 9.38 35.73 -6.34
CA PHE A 464 10.39 36.75 -6.12
C PHE A 464 10.43 37.65 -7.35
N VAL A 465 9.81 38.83 -7.20
CA VAL A 465 9.97 39.93 -8.16
C VAL A 465 11.13 40.78 -7.67
N THR A 466 12.21 40.83 -8.42
CA THR A 466 13.29 41.78 -8.14
C THR A 466 12.77 43.17 -8.52
N LEU A 467 12.05 43.83 -7.61
CA LEU A 467 11.71 45.23 -7.76
C LEU A 467 13.00 46.02 -7.61
N ILE A 468 13.65 46.32 -8.73
CA ILE A 468 14.60 47.43 -8.77
C ILE A 468 13.75 48.67 -8.47
N GLN A 469 13.85 49.17 -7.24
CA GLN A 469 13.45 50.55 -6.94
C GLN A 469 14.27 51.42 -7.89
N HIS A 470 13.62 51.91 -8.94
CA HIS A 470 14.12 53.05 -9.71
C HIS A 470 13.88 54.34 -8.93
#